data_AF-A0AA86J477-F1
#
_entry.id   AF-A0AA86J477-F1
#
_cell.length_a   1.000
_cell.length_b   1.000
_cell.length_c   1.000
_cell.angle_alpha   90.00
_cell.angle_beta   90.00
_cell.angle_gamma   90.00
#
_symmetry.space_group_name_H-M   'P 1'
#
loop_
_entity.id
_entity.type
_entity.pdbx_description
1 polymer ?
#
loop_
_entity_poly.entity_id
_entity_poly.type
_entity_poly.pdbx_seq_one_letter_code
_entity_poly.pdbx_strand_id
1 'polypeptide(L)'
;MNTRQITFTGLAAAMALMAASTLALPQVAMGQTPAATATPAPFVLTVSTGFQKVVGLPSIPARVSIGDPSIASVTILKPTDRGGKNAGVLVTGLKTGSTSLLIWDRGASMARVITVAVTGKAAETISSLKDLKMETEGQVMKLSGSTPDVVTYQQARESLVRPGADGKAAELIDQAALQTSGTVQVDVKVVEFTRSELQRLGINLAGQFNGGQFSYAVSNPVSSGSSVANAFGVTLSNLAGDLTANLNILQADGYAKVLAEPSLIAQSGQDASFLAGGEIPIPVPSGNGTIGIEYKKFGVGLSFTPTILSNKTIALRVSPEVSDLDFSRGTSIQGVLVPAILTRRASTTVELGENQSFVIGGLISRNIIANANKVPWLSDIPVLGAFFKGNTYSREDKELLIIVTPRFVKPRAANAPALALPGQNVGMRPRGVWSQLFLPAAKEPVPGFTTN
;
A
#
# COMPACT_ATOMS: atom_id res chain seq x y z
N MET A 1 44.20 -35.89 29.82
CA MET A 1 44.67 -36.84 30.85
C MET A 1 43.49 -37.22 31.73
N ASN A 2 43.44 -38.51 32.07
CA ASN A 2 42.50 -39.19 32.96
C ASN A 2 41.08 -39.48 32.44
N THR A 3 40.52 -40.68 32.51
CA THR A 3 40.99 -42.09 32.50
C THR A 3 39.72 -42.91 32.80
N ARG A 4 39.56 -44.03 32.10
CA ARG A 4 38.66 -45.20 32.33
C ARG A 4 37.20 -45.09 31.86
N GLN A 5 36.72 -45.83 30.85
CA GLN A 5 36.77 -47.30 30.54
C GLN A 5 36.12 -48.15 31.66
N ILE A 6 35.28 -49.17 31.45
CA ILE A 6 34.91 -49.98 30.27
C ILE A 6 33.74 -50.91 30.70
N THR A 7 32.78 -51.15 29.79
CA THR A 7 32.13 -52.43 29.36
C THR A 7 32.01 -53.63 30.33
N PHE A 8 31.04 -54.56 30.23
CA PHE A 8 30.81 -55.46 29.10
C PHE A 8 29.50 -56.27 29.26
N THR A 9 29.04 -56.79 28.13
CA THR A 9 27.84 -57.57 27.78
C THR A 9 27.71 -58.96 28.43
N GLY A 10 26.51 -59.56 28.37
CA GLY A 10 26.37 -61.02 28.51
C GLY A 10 24.95 -61.59 28.40
N LEU A 11 24.67 -62.16 27.23
CA LEU A 11 23.71 -63.23 26.83
C LEU A 11 23.03 -64.08 27.94
N ALA A 12 21.76 -64.45 27.73
CA ALA A 12 21.28 -65.84 27.52
C ALA A 12 19.85 -66.09 28.04
N ALA A 13 19.12 -66.90 27.26
CA ALA A 13 17.75 -67.37 27.50
C ALA A 13 17.67 -68.51 28.53
N ALA A 14 16.49 -68.69 29.15
CA ALA A 14 15.75 -69.96 29.32
C ALA A 14 14.87 -69.98 30.60
N MET A 15 13.56 -70.12 30.38
CA MET A 15 12.69 -71.17 30.93
C MET A 15 12.87 -71.62 32.41
N ALA A 16 11.85 -71.36 33.26
CA ALA A 16 11.02 -72.38 33.93
C ALA A 16 10.41 -71.91 35.29
N LEU A 17 9.10 -72.14 35.40
CA LEU A 17 8.26 -72.49 36.57
C LEU A 17 8.69 -72.04 37.99
N MET A 18 7.81 -71.31 38.68
CA MET A 18 7.15 -71.81 39.91
C MET A 18 5.96 -70.91 40.32
N ALA A 19 4.98 -71.56 40.93
CA ALA A 19 3.60 -71.15 41.13
C ALA A 19 3.35 -70.41 42.45
N ALA A 20 2.28 -69.59 42.49
CA ALA A 20 1.46 -69.28 43.68
C ALA A 20 0.23 -68.46 43.23
N SER A 21 -0.92 -69.12 43.02
CA SER A 21 -2.05 -69.20 43.96
C SER A 21 -2.93 -67.94 44.03
N THR A 22 -3.99 -68.04 43.22
CA THR A 22 -5.31 -67.40 43.22
C THR A 22 -5.86 -66.82 44.53
N LEU A 23 -6.41 -65.60 44.46
CA LEU A 23 -7.59 -65.19 45.21
C LEU A 23 -8.61 -64.59 44.24
N ALA A 24 -9.75 -65.27 44.14
CA ALA A 24 -10.88 -64.96 43.29
C ALA A 24 -11.80 -63.92 43.95
N LEU A 25 -12.28 -62.96 43.16
CA LEU A 25 -13.47 -62.16 43.44
C LEU A 25 -14.56 -62.54 42.43
N PRO A 26 -15.85 -62.57 42.82
CA PRO A 26 -16.90 -63.20 42.05
C PRO A 26 -17.27 -62.33 40.83
N GLN A 27 -17.20 -62.92 39.64
CA GLN A 27 -17.87 -62.37 38.45
C GLN A 27 -19.36 -62.65 38.56
N VAL A 28 -20.13 -61.60 38.86
CA VAL A 28 -21.57 -61.62 38.62
C VAL A 28 -21.78 -61.53 37.11
N ALA A 29 -22.33 -62.59 36.55
CA ALA A 29 -22.80 -62.65 35.18
C ALA A 29 -23.92 -61.62 34.98
N MET A 30 -23.58 -60.48 34.37
CA MET A 30 -24.56 -59.61 33.74
C MET A 30 -24.66 -60.02 32.28
N GLY A 31 -25.87 -60.44 31.89
CA GLY A 31 -26.17 -61.01 30.59
C GLY A 31 -25.71 -60.14 29.43
N GLN A 32 -25.32 -60.82 28.35
CA GLN A 32 -25.12 -60.21 27.05
C GLN A 32 -26.42 -59.53 26.61
N THR A 33 -26.46 -58.21 26.66
CA THR A 33 -27.46 -57.43 25.92
C THR A 33 -27.24 -57.73 24.43
N PRO A 34 -28.26 -58.14 23.66
CA PRO A 34 -28.10 -58.37 22.24
C PRO A 34 -27.62 -57.08 21.56
N ALA A 35 -26.65 -57.24 20.66
CA ALA A 35 -26.10 -56.17 19.84
C ALA A 35 -27.25 -55.39 19.18
N ALA A 36 -27.38 -54.10 19.55
CA ALA A 36 -28.26 -53.18 18.87
C ALA A 36 -27.85 -53.11 17.39
N THR A 37 -28.77 -53.51 16.53
CA THR A 37 -28.66 -53.40 15.09
C THR A 37 -28.43 -51.93 14.75
N ALA A 38 -27.30 -51.63 14.10
CA ALA A 38 -26.99 -50.28 13.65
C ALA A 38 -28.13 -49.76 12.77
N THR A 39 -28.84 -48.74 13.27
CA THR A 39 -29.85 -48.02 12.49
C THR A 39 -29.13 -47.29 11.36
N PRO A 40 -29.51 -47.46 10.09
CA PRO A 40 -28.89 -46.73 8.98
C PRO A 40 -29.09 -45.22 9.19
N ALA A 41 -28.04 -44.44 9.02
CA ALA A 41 -28.08 -42.98 9.13
C ALA A 41 -29.20 -42.39 8.24
N PRO A 42 -29.99 -41.42 8.72
CA PRO A 42 -31.07 -40.84 7.94
C PRO A 42 -30.48 -40.10 6.73
N PHE A 43 -30.86 -40.52 5.53
CA PHE A 43 -30.53 -39.81 4.31
C PHE A 43 -31.26 -38.46 4.31
N VAL A 44 -30.51 -37.35 4.23
CA VAL A 44 -31.05 -35.99 4.19
C VAL A 44 -31.08 -35.50 2.76
N LEU A 45 -32.26 -35.13 2.27
CA LEU A 45 -32.48 -34.57 0.94
C LEU A 45 -32.70 -33.07 1.04
N THR A 46 -31.70 -32.27 0.63
CA THR A 46 -31.85 -30.82 0.53
C THR A 46 -32.52 -30.43 -0.79
N VAL A 47 -33.56 -29.61 -0.71
CA VAL A 47 -34.33 -29.07 -1.86
C VAL A 47 -34.55 -27.57 -1.63
N SER A 48 -34.44 -26.72 -2.64
CA SER A 48 -34.65 -25.29 -2.50
C SER A 48 -36.13 -24.93 -2.65
N THR A 49 -36.59 -23.87 -1.97
CA THR A 49 -37.97 -23.37 -2.14
C THR A 49 -38.29 -23.03 -3.59
N GLY A 50 -39.36 -23.60 -4.14
CA GLY A 50 -39.80 -23.41 -5.53
C GLY A 50 -39.14 -24.34 -6.54
N PHE A 51 -38.21 -25.21 -6.11
CA PHE A 51 -37.52 -26.16 -6.99
C PHE A 51 -37.99 -27.60 -6.74
N GLN A 52 -37.82 -28.43 -7.77
CA GLN A 52 -38.20 -29.84 -7.75
C GLN A 52 -36.95 -30.71 -7.92
N LYS A 53 -36.85 -31.77 -7.11
CA LYS A 53 -35.75 -32.73 -7.18
C LYS A 53 -36.29 -34.14 -7.33
N VAL A 54 -35.82 -34.82 -8.36
CA VAL A 54 -36.13 -36.24 -8.58
C VAL A 54 -35.19 -37.08 -7.73
N VAL A 55 -35.78 -37.91 -6.86
CA VAL A 55 -35.06 -38.95 -6.13
C VAL A 55 -35.30 -40.27 -6.85
N GLY A 56 -34.25 -40.83 -7.44
CA GLY A 56 -34.29 -42.17 -8.03
C GLY A 56 -34.35 -43.24 -6.94
N LEU A 57 -35.25 -44.21 -7.08
CA LEU A 57 -35.40 -45.33 -6.15
C LEU A 57 -35.02 -46.65 -6.84
N PRO A 58 -34.46 -47.61 -6.08
CA PRO A 58 -34.08 -48.93 -6.61
C PRO A 58 -35.29 -49.84 -6.92
N SER A 59 -36.47 -49.49 -6.43
CA SER A 59 -37.71 -50.28 -6.45
C SER A 59 -38.91 -49.35 -6.71
N ILE A 60 -40.01 -49.90 -7.27
CA ILE A 60 -41.23 -49.12 -7.49
C ILE A 60 -41.91 -48.83 -6.14
N PRO A 61 -42.07 -47.56 -5.74
CA PRO A 61 -42.72 -47.23 -4.48
C PRO A 61 -44.21 -47.57 -4.57
N ALA A 62 -44.73 -48.27 -3.56
CA ALA A 62 -46.14 -48.62 -3.44
C ALA A 62 -46.95 -47.51 -2.76
N ARG A 63 -46.32 -46.79 -1.82
CA ARG A 63 -46.91 -45.66 -1.10
C ARG A 63 -45.82 -44.67 -0.71
N VAL A 64 -46.14 -43.38 -0.76
CA VAL A 64 -45.32 -42.30 -0.18
C VAL A 64 -46.20 -41.45 0.72
N SER A 65 -45.66 -40.98 1.84
CA SER A 65 -46.32 -39.98 2.67
C SER A 65 -45.33 -38.93 3.12
N ILE A 66 -45.80 -37.69 3.18
CA ILE A 66 -45.05 -36.57 3.72
C ILE A 66 -45.66 -36.13 5.04
N GLY A 67 -44.82 -35.82 6.02
CA GLY A 67 -45.28 -35.41 7.35
C GLY A 67 -46.07 -34.11 7.29
N ASP A 68 -45.45 -33.05 6.75
CA ASP A 68 -46.08 -31.75 6.54
C ASP A 68 -46.16 -31.38 5.04
N PRO A 69 -47.37 -31.39 4.44
CA PRO A 69 -47.57 -31.06 3.03
C PRO A 69 -47.48 -29.55 2.72
N SER A 70 -47.43 -28.68 3.73
CA SER A 70 -47.23 -27.24 3.53
C SER A 70 -45.77 -26.86 3.27
N ILE A 71 -44.84 -27.73 3.66
CA ILE A 71 -43.38 -27.55 3.54
C ILE A 71 -42.88 -28.13 2.21
N ALA A 72 -43.31 -29.34 1.84
CA ALA A 72 -42.98 -29.93 0.55
C ALA A 72 -44.11 -30.84 0.05
N SER A 73 -44.19 -30.99 -1.28
CA SER A 73 -45.14 -31.88 -1.95
C SER A 73 -44.40 -32.98 -2.70
N VAL A 74 -45.04 -34.14 -2.81
CA VAL A 74 -44.42 -35.35 -3.32
C VAL A 74 -45.29 -35.99 -4.38
N THR A 75 -44.71 -36.26 -5.56
CA THR A 75 -45.38 -36.94 -6.67
C THR A 75 -44.61 -38.18 -7.09
N ILE A 76 -45.32 -39.30 -7.24
CA ILE A 76 -44.72 -40.57 -7.68
C ILE A 76 -44.55 -40.51 -9.20
N LEU A 77 -43.33 -40.77 -9.68
CA LEU A 77 -43.04 -40.94 -11.11
C LEU A 77 -43.14 -42.42 -11.47
N LYS A 78 -44.08 -42.75 -12.37
CA LYS A 78 -44.22 -44.10 -12.93
C LYS A 78 -43.02 -44.39 -13.85
N PRO A 79 -42.42 -45.59 -13.80
CA PRO A 79 -41.26 -45.91 -14.63
C PRO A 79 -41.62 -45.85 -16.13
N THR A 80 -40.82 -45.12 -16.91
CA THR A 80 -41.00 -44.96 -18.37
C THR A 80 -40.58 -46.21 -19.16
N ASP A 81 -39.75 -47.09 -18.58
CA ASP A 81 -39.26 -48.29 -19.26
C ASP A 81 -39.89 -49.59 -18.73
N ARG A 82 -40.21 -50.51 -19.66
CA ARG A 82 -40.76 -51.87 -19.41
C ARG A 82 -39.90 -52.73 -18.46
N GLY A 83 -38.67 -52.31 -18.14
CA GLY A 83 -37.72 -53.00 -17.26
C GLY A 83 -37.67 -52.50 -15.80
N GLY A 84 -38.51 -51.54 -15.40
CA GLY A 84 -38.66 -51.14 -13.98
C GLY A 84 -37.47 -50.40 -13.34
N LYS A 85 -36.42 -50.09 -14.09
CA LYS A 85 -35.32 -49.22 -13.66
C LYS A 85 -35.72 -47.78 -13.98
N ASN A 86 -35.84 -46.90 -12.97
CA ASN A 86 -36.30 -45.48 -13.02
C ASN A 86 -37.66 -45.20 -12.35
N ALA A 87 -38.07 -46.01 -11.36
CA ALA A 87 -39.09 -45.55 -10.43
C ALA A 87 -38.50 -44.46 -9.53
N GLY A 88 -39.19 -43.34 -9.41
CA GLY A 88 -38.66 -42.18 -8.68
C GLY A 88 -39.76 -41.40 -7.99
N VAL A 89 -39.33 -40.54 -7.07
CA VAL A 89 -40.21 -39.64 -6.33
C VAL A 89 -39.75 -38.21 -6.60
N LEU A 90 -40.65 -37.40 -7.16
CA LEU A 90 -40.44 -35.98 -7.35
C LEU A 90 -40.81 -35.24 -6.08
N VAL A 91 -39.84 -34.59 -5.46
CA VAL A 91 -40.01 -33.79 -4.25
C VAL A 91 -39.94 -32.31 -4.62
N THR A 92 -40.99 -31.56 -4.31
CA THR A 92 -41.12 -30.13 -4.59
C THR A 92 -41.09 -29.36 -3.27
N GLY A 93 -40.12 -28.47 -3.10
CA GLY A 93 -40.05 -27.59 -1.91
C GLY A 93 -41.04 -26.44 -2.03
N LEU A 94 -42.00 -26.31 -1.10
CA LEU A 94 -43.02 -25.26 -1.11
C LEU A 94 -42.69 -24.12 -0.13
N LYS A 95 -42.30 -24.45 1.11
CA LYS A 95 -41.93 -23.49 2.15
C LYS A 95 -40.64 -23.92 2.86
N THR A 96 -39.87 -22.98 3.38
CA THR A 96 -38.66 -23.28 4.16
C THR A 96 -39.00 -24.03 5.44
N GLY A 97 -38.34 -25.16 5.69
CA GLY A 97 -38.60 -26.03 6.83
C GLY A 97 -38.10 -27.46 6.61
N SER A 98 -38.17 -28.31 7.64
CA SER A 98 -37.84 -29.74 7.55
C SER A 98 -39.09 -30.60 7.66
N THR A 99 -39.19 -31.64 6.83
CA THR A 99 -40.32 -32.58 6.83
C THR A 99 -39.84 -33.99 6.54
N SER A 100 -40.45 -34.99 7.19
CA SER A 100 -40.09 -36.39 6.97
C SER A 100 -40.88 -36.98 5.79
N LEU A 101 -40.18 -37.61 4.85
CA LEU A 101 -40.71 -38.39 3.75
C LEU A 101 -40.60 -39.88 4.09
N LEU A 102 -41.74 -40.57 4.12
CA LEU A 102 -41.83 -42.01 4.31
C LEU A 102 -42.12 -42.67 2.97
N ILE A 103 -41.33 -43.68 2.61
CA ILE A 103 -41.45 -44.43 1.36
C ILE A 103 -41.63 -45.91 1.68
N TRP A 104 -42.70 -46.51 1.17
CA TRP A 104 -42.94 -47.96 1.25
C TRP A 104 -42.73 -48.59 -0.12
N ASP A 105 -41.83 -49.57 -0.18
CA ASP A 105 -41.60 -50.37 -1.38
C ASP A 105 -42.61 -51.51 -1.50
N ARG A 106 -42.85 -51.99 -2.73
CA ARG A 106 -43.78 -53.09 -2.98
C ARG A 106 -43.28 -54.38 -2.32
N GLY A 107 -43.99 -54.85 -1.29
CA GLY A 107 -43.68 -56.08 -0.54
C GLY A 107 -42.86 -55.87 0.73
N ALA A 108 -42.50 -54.62 1.08
CA ALA A 108 -41.82 -54.30 2.32
C ALA A 108 -42.79 -53.86 3.42
N SER A 109 -42.66 -54.44 4.62
CA SER A 109 -43.47 -54.10 5.80
C SER A 109 -42.96 -52.85 6.54
N MET A 110 -41.78 -52.33 6.20
CA MET A 110 -41.16 -51.17 6.86
C MET A 110 -40.95 -50.01 5.88
N ALA A 111 -41.27 -48.79 6.33
CA ALA A 111 -41.05 -47.57 5.56
C ALA A 111 -39.58 -47.13 5.65
N ARG A 112 -39.02 -46.63 4.55
CA ARG A 112 -37.77 -45.86 4.57
C ARG A 112 -38.08 -44.41 4.91
N VAL A 113 -37.43 -43.88 5.94
CA VAL A 113 -37.56 -42.48 6.36
C VAL A 113 -36.44 -41.66 5.71
N ILE A 114 -36.80 -40.59 5.01
CA ILE A 114 -35.90 -39.59 4.44
C ILE A 114 -36.26 -38.24 5.05
N THR A 115 -35.27 -37.49 5.55
CA THR A 115 -35.53 -36.12 6.02
C THR A 115 -35.37 -35.17 4.84
N VAL A 116 -36.42 -34.44 4.48
CA VAL A 116 -36.39 -33.42 3.43
C VAL A 116 -36.20 -32.06 4.10
N ALA A 117 -35.08 -31.41 3.84
CA ALA A 117 -34.79 -30.06 4.32
C ALA A 117 -34.97 -29.06 3.18
N VAL A 118 -35.93 -28.14 3.33
CA VAL A 118 -36.21 -27.10 2.35
C VAL A 118 -35.53 -25.80 2.77
N THR A 119 -34.49 -25.40 2.05
CA THR A 119 -33.70 -24.19 2.33
C THR A 119 -34.13 -23.02 1.44
N GLY A 120 -34.04 -21.80 1.97
CA GLY A 120 -34.31 -20.57 1.21
C GLY A 120 -33.14 -20.22 0.28
N LYS A 121 -33.41 -19.47 -0.80
CA LYS A 121 -32.39 -19.06 -1.79
C LYS A 121 -31.14 -18.38 -1.20
N ALA A 122 -31.29 -17.64 -0.09
CA ALA A 122 -30.17 -17.00 0.61
C ALA A 122 -29.16 -18.02 1.19
N ALA A 123 -29.65 -19.18 1.64
CA ALA A 123 -28.81 -20.25 2.16
C ALA A 123 -27.90 -20.85 1.08
N GLU A 124 -28.37 -20.94 -0.17
CA GLU A 124 -27.60 -21.51 -1.28
C GLU A 124 -26.46 -20.59 -1.74
N THR A 125 -26.70 -19.27 -1.77
CA THR A 125 -25.66 -18.28 -2.10
C THR A 125 -24.50 -18.34 -1.10
N ILE A 126 -24.79 -18.47 0.19
CA ILE A 126 -23.76 -18.54 1.23
C ILE A 126 -23.08 -19.91 1.26
N SER A 127 -23.81 -20.99 0.99
CA SER A 127 -23.24 -22.33 0.85
C SER A 127 -22.28 -22.47 -0.34
N SER A 128 -22.36 -21.55 -1.32
CA SER A 128 -21.43 -21.48 -2.46
C SER A 128 -20.13 -20.74 -2.15
N LEU A 129 -20.07 -19.98 -1.05
CA LEU A 129 -18.90 -19.25 -0.60
C LEU A 129 -18.04 -20.16 0.29
N LYS A 130 -16.82 -20.46 -0.15
CA LYS A 130 -15.94 -21.47 0.48
C LYS A 130 -15.54 -21.14 1.93
N ASP A 131 -15.57 -19.85 2.29
CA ASP A 131 -14.98 -19.32 3.53
C ASP A 131 -16.01 -18.85 4.57
N LEU A 132 -17.31 -18.90 4.22
CA LEU A 132 -18.42 -18.52 5.11
C LEU A 132 -19.38 -19.71 5.25
N LYS A 133 -19.75 -20.01 6.49
CA LYS A 133 -20.69 -21.05 6.87
C LYS A 133 -21.91 -20.44 7.52
N MET A 134 -23.08 -20.81 7.02
CA MET A 134 -24.36 -20.45 7.62
C MET A 134 -24.88 -21.66 8.39
N GLU A 135 -25.19 -21.46 9.66
CA GLU A 135 -25.87 -22.46 10.49
C GLU A 135 -27.23 -21.89 10.91
N THR A 136 -28.30 -22.62 10.61
CA THR A 136 -29.67 -22.21 10.95
C THR A 136 -30.11 -23.02 12.16
N GLU A 137 -30.35 -22.34 13.27
CA GLU A 137 -30.91 -22.96 14.48
C GLU A 137 -32.27 -22.32 14.76
N GLY A 138 -33.34 -23.01 14.33
CA GLY A 138 -34.71 -22.52 14.46
C GLY A 138 -34.96 -21.24 13.64
N GLN A 139 -35.23 -20.12 14.34
CA GLN A 139 -35.56 -18.83 13.74
C GLN A 139 -34.36 -17.87 13.66
N VAL A 140 -33.19 -18.31 14.13
CA VAL A 140 -31.96 -17.53 14.19
C VAL A 140 -31.00 -18.04 13.11
N MET A 141 -30.50 -17.10 12.30
CA MET A 141 -29.46 -17.38 11.32
C MET A 141 -28.11 -17.00 11.92
N LYS A 142 -27.19 -17.96 12.02
CA LYS A 142 -25.81 -17.71 12.47
C LYS A 142 -24.88 -17.68 11.26
N LEU A 143 -24.27 -16.52 11.01
CA LEU A 143 -23.20 -16.38 10.02
C LEU A 143 -21.85 -16.56 10.73
N SER A 144 -21.08 -17.56 10.29
CA SER A 144 -19.77 -17.90 10.86
C SER A 144 -18.74 -18.08 9.75
N GLY A 145 -17.46 -17.90 10.04
CA GLY A 145 -16.39 -17.99 9.05
C GLY A 145 -15.53 -16.74 8.99
N SER A 146 -14.61 -16.70 8.03
CA SER A 146 -13.58 -15.67 7.97
C SER A 146 -13.29 -15.31 6.52
N THR A 147 -13.70 -14.12 6.08
CA THR A 147 -13.41 -13.60 4.74
C THR A 147 -12.44 -12.42 4.81
N PRO A 148 -11.46 -12.33 3.89
CA PRO A 148 -10.57 -11.16 3.77
C PRO A 148 -11.22 -9.98 3.03
N ASP A 149 -12.35 -10.18 2.35
CA ASP A 149 -12.96 -9.16 1.49
C ASP A 149 -14.25 -8.56 2.10
N VAL A 150 -14.21 -7.26 2.39
CA VAL A 150 -15.31 -6.48 2.98
C VAL A 150 -16.56 -6.51 2.07
N VAL A 151 -16.38 -6.55 0.75
CA VAL A 151 -17.50 -6.54 -0.20
C VAL A 151 -18.27 -7.86 -0.15
N THR A 152 -17.56 -9.00 -0.15
CA THR A 152 -18.19 -10.32 -0.02
C THR A 152 -18.91 -10.48 1.33
N TYR A 153 -18.32 -9.92 2.40
CA TYR A 153 -18.92 -9.93 3.73
C TYR A 153 -20.22 -9.11 3.77
N GLN A 154 -20.22 -7.91 3.19
CA GLN A 154 -21.42 -7.05 3.10
C GLN A 154 -22.53 -7.73 2.29
N GLN A 155 -22.20 -8.31 1.13
CA GLN A 155 -23.17 -9.04 0.31
C GLN A 155 -23.77 -10.26 1.03
N ALA A 156 -22.96 -11.01 1.78
CA ALA A 156 -23.44 -12.14 2.58
C ALA A 156 -24.40 -11.67 3.68
N ARG A 157 -24.09 -10.59 4.40
CA ARG A 157 -24.97 -10.02 5.43
C ARG A 157 -26.27 -9.51 4.83
N GLU A 158 -26.22 -8.77 3.73
CA GLU A 158 -27.41 -8.26 3.05
C GLU A 158 -28.34 -9.39 2.58
N SER A 159 -27.77 -10.50 2.11
CA SER A 159 -28.55 -11.67 1.69
C SER A 159 -29.29 -12.36 2.85
N LEU A 160 -28.78 -12.24 4.08
CA LEU A 160 -29.40 -12.79 5.30
C LEU A 160 -30.41 -11.84 5.96
N VAL A 161 -30.17 -10.53 5.86
CA VAL A 161 -31.04 -9.49 6.43
C VAL A 161 -32.27 -9.24 5.55
N ARG A 162 -32.23 -9.62 4.27
CA ARG A 162 -33.37 -9.46 3.37
C ARG A 162 -34.56 -10.29 3.88
N PRO A 163 -35.74 -9.69 4.11
CA PRO A 163 -36.90 -10.42 4.61
C PRO A 163 -37.23 -11.59 3.69
N GLY A 164 -37.37 -12.78 4.25
CA GLY A 164 -37.90 -13.93 3.53
C GLY A 164 -39.34 -13.67 3.08
N ALA A 165 -39.90 -14.60 2.28
CA ALA A 165 -41.26 -14.54 1.75
C ALA A 165 -42.37 -14.36 2.83
N ASP A 166 -42.02 -14.57 4.11
CA ASP A 166 -42.92 -14.44 5.27
C ASP A 166 -42.83 -13.06 5.98
N GLY A 167 -42.10 -12.09 5.43
CA GLY A 167 -42.10 -10.68 5.90
C GLY A 167 -41.49 -10.42 7.28
N LYS A 168 -40.99 -11.46 7.98
CA LYS A 168 -40.26 -11.33 9.24
C LYS A 168 -38.76 -11.40 9.01
N ALA A 169 -38.02 -10.40 9.48
CA ALA A 169 -36.57 -10.41 9.48
C ALA A 169 -36.10 -11.50 10.45
N ALA A 170 -35.36 -12.50 9.94
CA ALA A 170 -34.71 -13.47 10.79
C ALA A 170 -33.65 -12.75 11.64
N GLU A 171 -33.61 -13.06 12.94
CA GLU A 171 -32.60 -12.50 13.83
C GLU A 171 -31.23 -13.06 13.42
N LEU A 172 -30.34 -12.17 12.96
CA LEU A 172 -29.01 -12.51 12.47
C LEU A 172 -28.01 -12.38 13.61
N ILE A 173 -27.43 -13.51 14.03
CA ILE A 173 -26.27 -13.51 14.92
C ILE A 173 -25.01 -13.59 14.03
N ASP A 174 -24.34 -12.46 13.92
CA ASP A 174 -23.11 -12.29 13.14
C ASP A 174 -21.90 -12.65 14.00
N GLN A 175 -21.29 -13.81 13.72
CA GLN A 175 -20.05 -14.29 14.35
C GLN A 175 -18.91 -14.42 13.33
N ALA A 176 -19.06 -13.83 12.14
CA ALA A 176 -18.04 -13.90 11.11
C ALA A 176 -16.92 -12.89 11.41
N ALA A 177 -15.68 -13.38 11.39
CA ALA A 177 -14.50 -12.57 11.63
C ALA A 177 -14.02 -11.96 10.31
N LEU A 178 -14.11 -10.65 10.19
CA LEU A 178 -13.51 -9.94 9.07
C LEU A 178 -12.00 -9.84 9.35
N GLN A 179 -11.17 -10.53 8.57
CA GLN A 179 -9.70 -10.47 8.66
C GLN A 179 -9.16 -9.14 8.09
N THR A 180 -9.88 -8.04 8.29
CA THR A 180 -9.49 -6.71 7.78
C THR A 180 -8.55 -6.04 8.75
N SER A 181 -7.29 -6.44 8.72
CA SER A 181 -6.22 -5.58 9.24
C SER A 181 -4.94 -5.79 8.45
N GLY A 182 -5.07 -5.71 7.12
CA GLY A 182 -3.89 -5.47 6.30
C GLY A 182 -3.41 -4.05 6.54
N THR A 183 -2.14 -3.93 6.91
CA THR A 183 -1.47 -2.63 7.04
C THR A 183 -0.59 -2.41 5.82
N VAL A 184 -0.67 -1.22 5.24
CA VAL A 184 0.11 -0.84 4.06
C VAL A 184 1.05 0.28 4.47
N GLN A 185 2.33 0.11 4.15
CA GLN A 185 3.30 1.20 4.14
C GLN A 185 3.37 1.77 2.74
N VAL A 186 3.42 3.08 2.64
CA VAL A 186 3.58 3.79 1.37
C VAL A 186 4.88 4.59 1.44
N ASP A 187 5.78 4.28 0.52
CA ASP A 187 7.02 5.00 0.32
C ASP A 187 6.85 5.92 -0.89
N VAL A 188 7.11 7.22 -0.72
CA VAL A 188 7.09 8.20 -1.82
C VAL A 188 8.47 8.75 -2.03
N LYS A 189 8.89 8.93 -3.28
CA LYS A 189 10.16 9.56 -3.64
C LYS A 189 9.90 10.75 -4.52
N VAL A 190 10.31 11.93 -4.05
CA VAL A 190 10.29 13.17 -4.84
C VAL A 190 11.72 13.48 -5.21
N VAL A 191 12.03 13.41 -6.50
CA VAL A 191 13.37 13.65 -7.04
C VAL A 191 13.29 14.89 -7.93
N GLU A 192 14.09 15.90 -7.61
CA GLU A 192 14.32 17.03 -8.50
C GLU A 192 15.79 17.06 -8.92
N PHE A 193 16.04 17.21 -10.21
CA PHE A 193 17.35 17.41 -10.79
C PHE A 193 17.36 18.75 -11.52
N THR A 194 18.32 19.61 -11.16
CA THR A 194 18.52 20.90 -11.83
C THR A 194 19.92 20.94 -12.42
N ARG A 195 20.00 21.27 -13.71
CA ARG A 195 21.24 21.52 -14.45
C ARG A 195 21.26 22.97 -14.92
N SER A 196 22.27 23.72 -14.53
CA SER A 196 22.49 25.11 -14.95
C SER A 196 23.78 25.19 -15.75
N GLU A 197 23.73 25.79 -16.93
CA GLU A 197 24.87 26.07 -17.80
C GLU A 197 24.91 27.58 -18.06
N LEU A 198 26.05 28.20 -17.83
CA LEU A 198 26.31 29.61 -18.12
C LEU A 198 27.56 29.71 -18.99
N GLN A 199 27.42 30.31 -20.17
CA GLN A 199 28.51 30.63 -21.07
C GLN A 199 28.49 32.13 -21.37
N ARG A 200 29.61 32.80 -21.12
CA ARG A 200 29.79 34.22 -21.45
C ARG A 200 31.10 34.37 -22.20
N LEU A 201 31.00 34.97 -23.38
CA LEU A 201 32.13 35.34 -24.20
C LEU A 201 31.89 36.74 -24.71
N GLY A 202 32.77 37.68 -24.39
CA GLY A 202 32.65 39.02 -24.92
C GLY A 202 33.75 39.96 -24.46
N ILE A 203 33.85 41.08 -25.18
CA ILE A 203 34.71 42.19 -24.81
C ILE A 203 33.83 43.36 -24.40
N ASN A 204 34.03 43.86 -23.18
CA ASN A 204 33.36 45.06 -22.73
C ASN A 204 34.23 46.28 -23.06
N LEU A 205 33.73 47.14 -23.94
CA LEU A 205 34.32 48.41 -24.35
C LEU A 205 33.37 49.53 -23.92
N ALA A 206 33.81 50.41 -23.03
CA ALA A 206 33.03 51.55 -22.57
C ALA A 206 33.61 52.86 -23.12
N GLY A 207 32.77 53.78 -23.59
CA GLY A 207 33.15 55.13 -24.02
C GLY A 207 31.96 56.10 -24.03
N GLN A 208 32.16 57.35 -23.58
CA GLN A 208 31.15 58.39 -23.48
C GLN A 208 31.47 59.56 -24.42
N PHE A 209 30.47 60.02 -25.17
CA PHE A 209 30.59 61.19 -26.04
C PHE A 209 29.87 62.38 -25.40
N ASN A 210 30.61 63.44 -25.06
CA ASN A 210 30.01 64.67 -24.55
C ASN A 210 30.69 65.89 -25.20
N GLY A 211 29.92 66.71 -25.93
CA GLY A 211 30.36 68.04 -26.39
C GLY A 211 31.62 68.10 -27.27
N GLY A 212 31.89 67.10 -28.13
CA GLY A 212 33.09 67.09 -29.00
C GLY A 212 34.37 66.62 -28.30
N GLN A 213 34.28 66.19 -27.03
CA GLN A 213 35.35 65.54 -26.30
C GLN A 213 35.00 64.06 -26.09
N PHE A 214 35.91 63.17 -26.52
CA PHE A 214 35.79 61.74 -26.25
C PHE A 214 36.35 61.46 -24.85
N SER A 215 35.50 60.99 -23.94
CA SER A 215 35.89 60.60 -22.58
C SER A 215 35.36 59.20 -22.31
N TYR A 216 36.20 58.26 -21.90
CA TYR A 216 35.78 56.90 -21.55
C TYR A 216 36.12 56.66 -20.08
N ALA A 217 35.14 56.19 -19.32
CA ALA A 217 35.30 55.81 -17.92
C ALA A 217 35.09 54.30 -17.79
N VAL A 218 35.99 53.65 -17.06
CA VAL A 218 35.96 52.20 -16.82
C VAL A 218 35.05 51.94 -15.62
N SER A 219 33.74 51.80 -15.83
CA SER A 219 32.87 51.24 -14.80
C SER A 219 32.95 49.72 -14.89
N ASN A 220 33.80 49.11 -14.07
CA ASN A 220 33.71 47.69 -13.78
C ASN A 220 32.37 47.44 -13.06
N PRO A 221 31.41 46.65 -13.60
CA PRO A 221 30.13 46.43 -12.94
C PRO A 221 30.24 45.54 -11.68
N VAL A 222 31.45 45.20 -11.23
CA VAL A 222 31.67 44.55 -9.94
C VAL A 222 31.77 45.64 -8.88
N SER A 223 30.61 46.03 -8.35
CA SER A 223 30.53 46.63 -7.03
C SER A 223 31.31 45.75 -6.05
N SER A 224 32.18 46.38 -5.27
CA SER A 224 32.91 45.84 -4.13
C SER A 224 32.06 44.83 -3.34
N GLY A 225 32.37 43.52 -3.41
CA GLY A 225 31.76 42.54 -2.51
C GLY A 225 31.60 41.08 -2.96
N SER A 226 31.92 40.68 -4.20
CA SER A 226 31.76 39.26 -4.58
C SER A 226 32.84 38.78 -5.56
N SER A 227 33.88 38.14 -5.01
CA SER A 227 35.15 37.82 -5.68
C SER A 227 35.17 36.47 -6.43
N VAL A 228 34.10 36.11 -7.15
CA VAL A 228 34.09 34.83 -7.92
C VAL A 228 33.62 35.00 -9.38
N ALA A 229 33.34 36.22 -9.85
CA ALA A 229 32.67 36.40 -11.14
C ALA A 229 33.56 36.45 -12.41
N ASN A 230 34.89 36.41 -12.30
CA ASN A 230 35.79 36.46 -13.46
C ASN A 230 36.87 35.36 -13.36
N ALA A 231 36.62 34.20 -13.96
CA ALA A 231 37.60 33.11 -14.02
C ALA A 231 38.80 33.47 -14.93
N PHE A 232 38.56 34.23 -16.01
CA PHE A 232 39.60 34.86 -16.85
C PHE A 232 39.08 36.20 -17.37
N GLY A 233 39.59 37.29 -16.77
CA GLY A 233 39.39 38.67 -17.21
C GLY A 233 40.73 39.29 -17.56
N VAL A 234 41.01 39.54 -18.84
CA VAL A 234 42.25 40.25 -19.25
C VAL A 234 41.87 41.70 -19.55
N THR A 235 42.41 42.61 -18.74
CA THR A 235 42.27 44.06 -18.95
C THR A 235 43.51 44.57 -19.68
N LEU A 236 43.34 45.02 -20.92
CA LEU A 236 44.39 45.65 -21.70
C LEU A 236 44.18 47.17 -21.69
N SER A 237 45.18 47.90 -21.20
CA SER A 237 45.20 49.37 -21.16
C SER A 237 46.47 49.88 -21.85
N ASN A 238 46.35 50.87 -22.73
CA ASN A 238 47.52 51.48 -23.40
C ASN A 238 48.31 52.41 -22.45
N LEU A 239 49.55 52.74 -22.82
CA LEU A 239 50.51 53.51 -21.99
C LEU A 239 50.05 54.95 -21.66
N ALA A 240 49.04 55.47 -22.39
CA ALA A 240 48.44 56.79 -22.18
C ALA A 240 47.10 56.74 -21.41
N GLY A 241 46.55 55.56 -21.12
CA GLY A 241 45.24 55.39 -20.49
C GLY A 241 44.06 55.42 -21.47
N ASP A 242 44.24 55.98 -22.67
CA ASP A 242 43.45 56.00 -23.94
C ASP A 242 42.29 54.99 -24.14
N LEU A 243 42.54 53.72 -23.85
CA LEU A 243 41.64 52.64 -24.24
C LEU A 243 41.82 51.48 -23.28
N THR A 244 40.73 51.07 -22.64
CA THR A 244 40.69 49.88 -21.78
C THR A 244 39.72 48.85 -22.37
N ALA A 245 40.24 47.67 -22.71
CA ALA A 245 39.45 46.55 -23.18
C ALA A 245 39.45 45.43 -22.14
N ASN A 246 38.27 44.92 -21.77
CA ASN A 246 38.12 43.78 -20.87
C ASN A 246 37.61 42.58 -21.65
N LEU A 247 38.43 41.55 -21.80
CA LEU A 247 38.03 40.26 -22.34
C LEU A 247 37.53 39.38 -21.19
N ASN A 248 36.25 38.98 -21.23
CA ASN A 248 35.66 38.10 -20.24
C ASN A 248 35.26 36.78 -20.91
N ILE A 249 35.80 35.67 -20.39
CA ILE A 249 35.44 34.31 -20.76
C ILE A 249 35.01 33.57 -19.50
N LEU A 250 33.79 33.05 -19.49
CA LEU A 250 33.23 32.28 -18.39
C LEU A 250 32.41 31.12 -18.93
N GLN A 251 32.76 29.90 -18.51
CA GLN A 251 31.88 28.74 -18.60
C GLN A 251 31.68 28.21 -17.18
N ALA A 252 30.42 28.07 -16.77
CA ALA A 252 30.07 27.54 -15.46
C ALA A 252 28.94 26.52 -15.62
N ASP A 253 29.15 25.33 -15.06
CA ASP A 253 28.17 24.25 -15.04
C ASP A 253 27.83 23.93 -13.58
N GLY A 254 26.54 23.83 -13.28
CA GLY A 254 26.01 23.57 -11.94
C GLY A 254 24.98 22.45 -11.95
N TYR A 255 25.04 21.58 -10.96
CA TYR A 255 24.09 20.49 -10.77
C TYR A 255 23.56 20.50 -9.34
N ALA A 256 22.25 20.42 -9.18
CA ALA A 256 21.62 20.26 -7.88
C ALA A 256 20.62 19.10 -7.92
N LYS A 257 20.62 18.28 -6.87
CA LYS A 257 19.67 17.18 -6.70
C LYS A 257 18.97 17.33 -5.36
N VAL A 258 17.65 17.34 -5.36
CA VAL A 258 16.83 17.33 -4.15
C VAL A 258 16.06 16.02 -4.09
N LEU A 259 16.17 15.31 -2.97
CA LEU A 259 15.48 14.04 -2.73
C LEU A 259 14.72 14.13 -1.41
N ALA A 260 13.40 13.95 -1.45
CA ALA A 260 12.60 13.71 -0.28
C ALA A 260 11.98 12.31 -0.37
N GLU A 261 12.13 11.51 0.70
CA GLU A 261 11.59 10.15 0.78
C GLU A 261 10.68 9.98 2.01
N PRO A 262 9.47 10.58 2.04
CA PRO A 262 8.54 10.33 3.13
C PRO A 262 7.98 8.91 3.04
N SER A 263 7.79 8.30 4.21
CA SER A 263 7.18 6.99 4.37
C SER A 263 6.20 7.02 5.54
N LEU A 264 5.02 6.44 5.35
CA LEU A 264 4.00 6.36 6.39
C LEU A 264 3.17 5.07 6.23
N ILE A 265 2.63 4.61 7.35
CA ILE A 265 1.92 3.33 7.48
C ILE A 265 0.47 3.60 7.84
N ALA A 266 -0.47 2.92 7.17
CA ALA A 266 -1.90 3.03 7.43
C ALA A 266 -2.62 1.69 7.29
N GLN A 267 -3.75 1.53 8.00
CA GLN A 267 -4.64 0.40 7.82
C GLN A 267 -5.46 0.57 6.54
N SER A 268 -5.84 -0.55 5.90
CA SER A 268 -6.73 -0.52 4.74
C SER A 268 -8.03 0.24 5.04
N GLY A 269 -8.38 1.19 4.16
CA GLY A 269 -9.54 2.06 4.25
C GLY A 269 -9.40 3.25 5.19
N GLN A 270 -8.24 3.44 5.85
CA GLN A 270 -8.01 4.53 6.80
C GLN A 270 -7.10 5.60 6.22
N ASP A 271 -7.48 6.86 6.42
CA ASP A 271 -6.66 8.00 6.03
C ASP A 271 -5.48 8.15 6.99
N ALA A 272 -4.29 8.42 6.44
CA ALA A 272 -3.10 8.75 7.21
C ALA A 272 -2.42 9.98 6.64
N SER A 273 -1.89 10.82 7.54
CA SER A 273 -1.16 12.03 7.19
C SER A 273 0.11 12.18 8.00
N PHE A 274 1.19 12.60 7.35
CA PHE A 274 2.49 12.91 7.94
C PHE A 274 2.93 14.28 7.44
N LEU A 275 3.52 15.08 8.34
CA LEU A 275 4.16 16.34 8.01
C LEU A 275 5.45 16.46 8.82
N ALA A 276 6.57 16.63 8.12
CA ALA A 276 7.85 17.00 8.71
C ALA A 276 8.29 18.34 8.14
N GLY A 277 8.31 19.37 8.98
CA GLY A 277 8.59 20.73 8.54
C GLY A 277 8.33 21.75 9.63
N GLY A 278 7.95 22.96 9.22
CA GLY A 278 7.68 24.07 10.13
C GLY A 278 6.53 24.94 9.66
N GLU A 279 6.27 26.01 10.40
CA GLU A 279 5.29 27.02 10.04
C GLU A 279 6.00 28.37 9.92
N ILE A 280 5.73 29.10 8.84
CA ILE A 280 6.20 30.46 8.66
C ILE A 280 5.08 31.46 8.99
N PRO A 281 5.31 32.43 9.89
CA PRO A 281 4.36 33.50 10.14
C PRO A 281 4.41 34.53 9.00
N ILE A 282 3.28 34.77 8.34
CA ILE A 282 3.12 35.74 7.26
C ILE A 282 2.31 36.93 7.79
N PRO A 283 2.83 38.17 7.74
CA PRO A 283 2.08 39.35 8.15
C PRO A 283 0.99 39.65 7.12
N VAL A 284 -0.26 39.75 7.57
CA VAL A 284 -1.43 40.08 6.75
C VAL A 284 -2.14 41.32 7.30
N PRO A 285 -2.57 42.27 6.46
CA PRO A 285 -3.28 43.46 6.93
C PRO A 285 -4.67 43.06 7.45
N SER A 286 -4.94 43.33 8.73
CA SER A 286 -6.17 42.94 9.44
C SER A 286 -7.20 44.09 9.56
N GLY A 287 -7.07 45.15 8.76
CA GLY A 287 -7.88 46.37 8.88
C GLY A 287 -7.41 47.32 9.99
N ASN A 288 -7.84 48.58 9.94
CA ASN A 288 -7.51 49.63 10.93
C ASN A 288 -6.01 49.79 11.28
N GLY A 289 -5.11 49.52 10.33
CA GLY A 289 -3.65 49.59 10.57
C GLY A 289 -3.08 48.48 11.46
N THR A 290 -3.86 47.44 11.77
CA THR A 290 -3.41 46.28 12.56
C THR A 290 -2.83 45.21 11.64
N ILE A 291 -1.72 44.58 12.05
CA ILE A 291 -1.08 43.47 11.33
C ILE A 291 -1.48 42.16 12.02
N GLY A 292 -2.19 41.30 11.30
CA GLY A 292 -2.44 39.92 11.69
C GLY A 292 -1.27 39.02 11.29
N ILE A 293 -1.14 37.87 11.94
CA ILE A 293 -0.15 36.84 11.59
C ILE A 293 -0.89 35.61 11.09
N GLU A 294 -0.62 35.19 9.86
CA GLU A 294 -1.12 33.94 9.28
C GLU A 294 0.01 32.91 9.23
N TYR A 295 -0.17 31.75 9.87
CA TYR A 295 0.83 30.69 9.84
C TYR A 295 0.63 29.77 8.64
N LYS A 296 1.67 29.64 7.81
CA LYS A 296 1.68 28.75 6.66
C LYS A 296 2.67 27.60 6.86
N LYS A 297 2.18 26.37 6.78
CA LYS A 297 3.00 25.15 6.88
C LYS A 297 3.89 24.98 5.65
N PHE A 298 5.11 24.53 5.86
CA PHE A 298 6.03 24.10 4.81
C PHE A 298 6.83 22.88 5.28
N GLY A 299 7.50 22.18 4.36
CA GLY A 299 8.25 20.95 4.58
C GLY A 299 7.74 19.78 3.73
N VAL A 300 8.00 18.56 4.21
CA VAL A 300 7.64 17.30 3.54
C VAL A 300 6.35 16.75 4.15
N GLY A 301 5.28 16.73 3.36
CA GLY A 301 3.97 16.20 3.70
C GLY A 301 3.60 14.97 2.87
N LEU A 302 2.91 14.03 3.49
CA LEU A 302 2.32 12.88 2.81
C LEU A 302 0.94 12.59 3.41
N SER A 303 -0.10 12.67 2.60
CA SER A 303 -1.43 12.16 2.95
C SER A 303 -1.85 11.05 2.00
N PHE A 304 -2.36 9.94 2.52
CA PHE A 304 -2.82 8.84 1.68
C PHE A 304 -3.90 7.98 2.35
N THR A 305 -4.62 7.25 1.50
CA THR A 305 -5.64 6.26 1.87
C THR A 305 -5.39 4.98 1.07
N PRO A 306 -4.91 3.89 1.70
CA PRO A 306 -4.73 2.62 1.01
C PRO A 306 -6.01 1.78 1.11
N THR A 307 -6.37 1.09 0.04
CA THR A 307 -7.47 0.12 0.02
C THR A 307 -6.95 -1.17 -0.60
N ILE A 308 -7.04 -2.27 0.15
CA ILE A 308 -6.58 -3.58 -0.31
C ILE A 308 -7.69 -4.23 -1.13
N LEU A 309 -7.37 -4.69 -2.34
CA LEU A 309 -8.29 -5.39 -3.23
C LEU A 309 -8.06 -6.91 -3.19
N SER A 310 -9.04 -7.67 -3.66
CA SER A 310 -9.04 -9.14 -3.65
C SER A 310 -7.98 -9.77 -4.57
N ASN A 311 -7.53 -9.05 -5.59
CA ASN A 311 -6.45 -9.43 -6.53
C ASN A 311 -5.03 -9.19 -5.98
N LYS A 312 -4.87 -8.89 -4.67
CA LYS A 312 -3.59 -8.51 -4.03
C LYS A 312 -2.98 -7.20 -4.57
N THR A 313 -3.78 -6.36 -5.22
CA THR A 313 -3.38 -4.98 -5.50
C THR A 313 -3.86 -4.05 -4.39
N ILE A 314 -3.30 -2.85 -4.40
CA ILE A 314 -3.57 -1.79 -3.45
C ILE A 314 -4.04 -0.61 -4.28
N ALA A 315 -5.31 -0.26 -4.17
CA ALA A 315 -5.80 1.03 -4.64
C ALA A 315 -5.36 2.09 -3.64
N LEU A 316 -4.64 3.10 -4.10
CA LEU A 316 -3.99 4.07 -3.27
C LEU A 316 -4.39 5.46 -3.73
N ARG A 317 -5.11 6.19 -2.89
CA ARG A 317 -5.26 7.65 -3.03
C ARG A 317 -4.09 8.29 -2.32
N VAL A 318 -3.27 9.05 -3.05
CA VAL A 318 -2.03 9.62 -2.52
C VAL A 318 -1.90 11.09 -2.90
N SER A 319 -1.47 11.90 -1.93
CA SER A 319 -1.19 13.31 -2.13
C SER A 319 0.10 13.69 -1.40
N PRO A 320 1.27 13.47 -2.02
CA PRO A 320 2.54 13.92 -1.46
C PRO A 320 2.77 15.39 -1.75
N GLU A 321 3.45 16.06 -0.84
CA GLU A 321 3.81 17.47 -0.92
C GLU A 321 5.23 17.68 -0.40
N VAL A 322 6.05 18.41 -1.15
CA VAL A 322 7.36 18.88 -0.69
C VAL A 322 7.38 20.37 -0.89
N SER A 323 7.65 21.10 0.18
CA SER A 323 7.69 22.54 0.15
C SER A 323 8.93 23.11 0.82
N ASP A 324 9.55 24.07 0.14
CA ASP A 324 10.77 24.74 0.57
C ASP A 324 10.55 26.26 0.60
N LEU A 325 11.26 26.95 1.50
CA LEU A 325 11.27 28.40 1.54
C LEU A 325 12.30 28.95 0.55
N ASP A 326 11.87 29.89 -0.29
CA ASP A 326 12.72 30.59 -1.25
C ASP A 326 12.79 32.08 -0.93
N PHE A 327 13.91 32.49 -0.33
CA PHE A 327 14.18 33.89 0.03
C PHE A 327 14.55 34.76 -1.19
N SER A 328 14.96 34.17 -2.31
CA SER A 328 15.36 34.91 -3.53
C SER A 328 14.17 35.47 -4.29
N ARG A 329 13.01 34.81 -4.17
CA ARG A 329 11.72 35.21 -4.76
C ARG A 329 10.74 35.78 -3.73
N GLY A 330 11.24 36.16 -2.55
CA GLY A 330 10.43 36.76 -1.50
C GLY A 330 9.97 38.19 -1.82
N THR A 331 8.91 38.64 -1.16
CA THR A 331 8.41 40.02 -1.22
C THR A 331 8.58 40.71 0.13
N SER A 332 8.86 42.02 0.12
CA SER A 332 8.98 42.79 1.35
C SER A 332 7.65 43.47 1.68
N ILE A 333 7.07 43.16 2.83
CA ILE A 333 5.85 43.79 3.35
C ILE A 333 6.25 44.58 4.60
N GLN A 334 6.15 45.90 4.53
CA GLN A 334 6.50 46.81 5.65
C GLN A 334 7.88 46.54 6.28
N GLY A 335 8.87 46.17 5.46
CA GLY A 335 10.24 45.91 5.91
C GLY A 335 10.52 44.47 6.37
N VAL A 336 9.50 43.60 6.39
CA VAL A 336 9.66 42.16 6.65
C VAL A 336 9.73 41.40 5.32
N LEU A 337 10.81 40.66 5.11
CA LEU A 337 10.96 39.78 3.95
C LEU A 337 10.12 38.51 4.15
N VAL A 338 9.08 38.35 3.34
CA VAL A 338 8.26 37.14 3.26
C VAL A 338 8.78 36.28 2.11
N PRO A 339 9.39 35.11 2.37
CA PRO A 339 9.90 34.24 1.30
C PRO A 339 8.75 33.63 0.50
N ALA A 340 9.02 33.33 -0.77
CA ALA A 340 8.11 32.51 -1.56
C ALA A 340 8.17 31.05 -1.08
N ILE A 341 7.07 30.31 -1.23
CA ILE A 341 7.05 28.87 -0.92
C ILE A 341 7.03 28.10 -2.23
N LEU A 342 8.13 27.41 -2.50
CA LEU A 342 8.23 26.43 -3.57
C LEU A 342 7.46 25.19 -3.16
N THR A 343 6.43 24.79 -3.89
CA THR A 343 5.63 23.61 -3.55
C THR A 343 5.60 22.63 -4.73
N ARG A 344 5.89 21.37 -4.44
CA ARG A 344 5.82 20.23 -5.36
C ARG A 344 4.76 19.29 -4.81
N ARG A 345 3.60 19.23 -5.45
CA ARG A 345 2.46 18.43 -4.98
C ARG A 345 1.86 17.65 -6.13
N ALA A 346 1.47 16.41 -5.86
CA ALA A 346 0.61 15.62 -6.74
C ALA A 346 -0.62 15.16 -5.93
N SER A 347 -1.73 14.87 -6.61
CA SER A 347 -2.89 14.24 -5.99
C SER A 347 -3.52 13.31 -7.00
N THR A 348 -3.46 12.01 -6.76
CA THR A 348 -3.98 11.01 -7.68
C THR A 348 -4.45 9.75 -6.95
N THR A 349 -5.15 8.89 -7.68
CA THR A 349 -5.49 7.53 -7.24
C THR A 349 -4.86 6.55 -8.22
N VAL A 350 -4.10 5.59 -7.72
CA VAL A 350 -3.39 4.57 -8.51
C VAL A 350 -3.66 3.19 -7.95
N GLU A 351 -3.64 2.17 -8.79
CA GLU A 351 -3.72 0.76 -8.37
C GLU A 351 -2.39 0.09 -8.63
N LEU A 352 -1.76 -0.44 -7.58
CA LEU A 352 -0.42 -0.99 -7.62
C LEU A 352 -0.35 -2.32 -6.87
N GLY A 353 0.41 -3.28 -7.39
CA GLY A 353 0.77 -4.48 -6.65
C GLY A 353 1.77 -4.18 -5.53
N GLU A 354 1.98 -5.16 -4.65
CA GLU A 354 3.00 -5.06 -3.60
C GLU A 354 4.40 -4.81 -4.19
N ASN A 355 5.13 -3.83 -3.65
CA ASN A 355 6.47 -3.41 -4.09
C ASN A 355 6.55 -2.88 -5.53
N GLN A 356 5.42 -2.66 -6.20
CA GLN A 356 5.42 -2.02 -7.51
C GLN A 356 5.56 -0.51 -7.35
N SER A 357 6.47 0.08 -8.12
CA SER A 357 6.69 1.51 -8.13
C SER A 357 6.04 2.14 -9.35
N PHE A 358 5.39 3.29 -9.17
CA PHE A 358 4.74 4.00 -10.27
C PHE A 358 5.03 5.49 -10.19
N VAL A 359 5.34 6.07 -11.35
CA VAL A 359 5.52 7.52 -11.48
C VAL A 359 4.14 8.15 -11.54
N ILE A 360 3.80 8.91 -10.51
CA ILE A 360 2.48 9.57 -10.39
C ILE A 360 2.48 11.01 -10.89
N GLY A 361 3.67 11.57 -11.15
CA GLY A 361 3.83 12.91 -11.68
C GLY A 361 5.27 13.18 -12.10
N GLY A 362 5.41 14.06 -13.09
CA GLY A 362 6.70 14.57 -13.51
C GLY A 362 6.58 15.88 -14.28
N LEU A 363 7.66 16.66 -14.29
CA LEU A 363 7.75 17.93 -14.99
C LEU A 363 9.17 18.08 -15.52
N ILE A 364 9.31 18.48 -16.79
CA ILE A 364 10.56 18.93 -17.36
C ILE A 364 10.37 20.39 -17.75
N SER A 365 11.19 21.26 -17.20
CA SER A 365 11.20 22.69 -17.48
C SER A 365 12.56 23.10 -18.00
N ARG A 366 12.57 23.85 -19.09
CA ARG A 366 13.80 24.36 -19.72
C ARG A 366 13.66 25.86 -19.90
N ASN A 367 14.61 26.59 -19.34
CA ASN A 367 14.73 28.03 -19.50
C ASN A 367 16.02 28.34 -20.24
N ILE A 368 15.93 29.01 -21.39
CA ILE A 368 17.10 29.41 -22.20
C ILE A 368 17.06 30.93 -22.37
N ILE A 369 18.11 31.60 -21.91
CA ILE A 369 18.31 33.04 -22.06
C ILE A 369 19.56 33.25 -22.91
N ALA A 370 19.37 33.83 -24.10
CA ALA A 370 20.47 34.22 -24.98
C ALA A 370 20.45 35.75 -25.16
N ASN A 371 21.46 36.42 -24.63
CA ASN A 371 21.67 37.85 -24.78
C ASN A 371 22.88 38.11 -25.67
N ALA A 372 22.72 38.99 -26.65
CA ALA A 372 23.79 39.44 -27.53
C ALA A 372 23.91 40.96 -27.42
N ASN A 373 25.05 41.42 -26.95
CA ASN A 373 25.43 42.82 -26.90
C ASN A 373 26.39 43.08 -28.07
N LYS A 374 26.21 44.19 -28.80
CA LYS A 374 27.09 44.56 -29.91
C LYS A 374 27.34 46.06 -29.94
N VAL A 375 28.53 46.45 -30.36
CA VAL A 375 28.85 47.85 -30.67
C VAL A 375 28.36 48.15 -32.09
N PRO A 376 27.45 49.13 -32.30
CA PRO A 376 26.99 49.52 -33.63
C PRO A 376 28.17 49.87 -34.55
N TRP A 377 28.06 49.57 -35.84
CA TRP A 377 29.09 49.73 -36.89
C TRP A 377 30.30 48.79 -36.78
N LEU A 378 30.94 48.70 -35.61
CA LEU A 378 32.16 47.90 -35.42
C LEU A 378 31.86 46.39 -35.38
N SER A 379 30.64 45.99 -35.04
CA SER A 379 30.22 44.58 -35.00
C SER A 379 30.13 43.90 -36.37
N ASP A 380 30.07 44.68 -37.44
CA ASP A 380 29.75 44.18 -38.78
C ASP A 380 31.00 44.05 -39.68
N ILE A 381 32.17 44.46 -39.18
CA ILE A 381 33.45 44.30 -39.88
C ILE A 381 33.78 42.79 -39.98
N PRO A 382 34.04 42.24 -41.18
CA PRO A 382 34.46 40.85 -41.33
C PRO A 382 35.72 40.57 -40.49
N VAL A 383 35.78 39.39 -39.87
CA VAL A 383 36.88 38.94 -38.99
C VAL A 383 36.99 39.71 -37.66
N LEU A 384 36.96 41.05 -37.67
CA LEU A 384 37.15 41.89 -36.48
C LEU A 384 35.86 42.09 -35.66
N GLY A 385 34.68 41.99 -36.27
CA GLY A 385 33.40 42.26 -35.62
C GLY A 385 33.06 41.30 -34.46
N ALA A 386 33.70 40.13 -34.39
CA ALA A 386 33.56 39.19 -33.28
C ALA A 386 34.11 39.74 -31.96
N PHE A 387 35.16 40.58 -32.02
CA PHE A 387 35.72 41.27 -30.85
C PHE A 387 34.82 42.41 -30.34
N PHE A 388 33.85 42.85 -31.14
CA PHE A 388 32.89 43.90 -30.80
C PHE A 388 31.49 43.34 -30.48
N LYS A 389 31.40 42.03 -30.25
CA LYS A 389 30.19 41.31 -29.83
C LYS A 389 30.44 40.64 -28.47
N GLY A 390 29.41 40.62 -27.64
CA GLY A 390 29.37 39.89 -26.38
C GLY A 390 28.13 39.01 -26.33
N ASN A 391 28.33 37.71 -26.21
CA ASN A 391 27.25 36.74 -26.13
C ASN A 391 27.22 36.16 -24.71
N THR A 392 26.05 36.25 -24.07
CA THR A 392 25.74 35.57 -22.82
C THR A 392 24.66 34.55 -23.10
N TYR A 393 24.96 33.29 -22.83
CA TYR A 393 24.08 32.16 -22.99
C TYR A 393 23.90 31.49 -21.63
N SER A 394 22.66 31.39 -21.17
CA SER A 394 22.28 30.73 -19.92
C SER A 394 21.18 29.72 -20.21
N ARG A 395 21.39 28.47 -19.78
CA ARG A 395 20.42 27.38 -19.89
C ARG A 395 20.21 26.77 -18.51
N GLU A 396 18.96 26.65 -18.10
CA GLU A 396 18.56 26.00 -16.86
C GLU A 396 17.52 24.91 -17.19
N ASP A 397 17.89 23.65 -17.00
CA ASP A 397 17.04 22.47 -17.17
C ASP A 397 16.65 21.94 -15.77
N LYS A 398 15.36 21.78 -15.51
CA LYS A 398 14.78 21.24 -14.27
C LYS A 398 13.91 20.03 -14.57
N GLU A 399 14.16 18.93 -13.89
CA GLU A 399 13.41 17.69 -14.03
C GLU A 399 12.89 17.25 -12.65
N LEU A 400 11.58 17.06 -12.53
CA LEU A 400 10.91 16.60 -11.32
C LEU A 400 10.23 15.26 -11.61
N LEU A 401 10.37 14.32 -10.68
CA LEU A 401 9.70 13.03 -10.68
C LEU A 401 9.14 12.71 -9.29
N ILE A 402 7.90 12.25 -9.24
CA ILE A 402 7.24 11.77 -8.02
C ILE A 402 6.88 10.30 -8.23
N ILE A 403 7.47 9.43 -7.41
CA ILE A 403 7.32 7.97 -7.49
C ILE A 403 6.65 7.49 -6.21
N VAL A 404 5.74 6.53 -6.32
CA VAL A 404 5.06 5.92 -5.18
C VAL A 404 5.20 4.41 -5.23
N THR A 405 5.47 3.80 -4.07
CA THR A 405 5.66 2.37 -3.90
C THR A 405 4.93 1.89 -2.64
N PRO A 406 3.79 1.18 -2.77
CA PRO A 406 3.12 0.58 -1.63
C PRO A 406 3.66 -0.81 -1.31
N ARG A 407 3.60 -1.20 -0.04
CA ARG A 407 4.04 -2.51 0.45
C ARG A 407 3.19 -2.96 1.63
N PHE A 408 2.94 -4.26 1.74
CA PHE A 408 2.30 -4.81 2.92
C PHE A 408 3.31 -4.88 4.08
N VAL A 409 2.87 -4.48 5.28
CA VAL A 409 3.70 -4.56 6.47
C VAL A 409 2.98 -5.32 7.57
N LYS A 410 3.75 -6.05 8.38
CA LYS A 410 3.25 -6.77 9.54
C LYS A 410 3.82 -6.14 10.80
N PRO A 411 3.03 -6.05 11.88
CA PRO A 411 3.55 -5.64 13.19
C PRO A 411 4.70 -6.54 13.62
N ARG A 412 5.67 -5.95 14.31
CA ARG A 412 6.82 -6.67 14.84
C ARG A 412 6.40 -7.47 16.07
N ALA A 413 6.95 -8.68 16.23
CA ALA A 413 6.72 -9.49 17.43
C ALA A 413 7.31 -8.82 18.69
N ALA A 414 6.64 -8.94 19.82
CA ALA A 414 7.03 -8.31 21.09
C ALA A 414 8.44 -8.69 21.57
N ASN A 415 8.93 -9.88 21.21
CA ASN A 415 10.22 -10.42 21.65
C ASN A 415 11.38 -10.12 20.67
N ALA A 416 11.19 -9.21 19.71
CA ALA A 416 12.21 -8.90 18.73
C ALA A 416 13.25 -7.89 19.26
N PRO A 417 14.51 -7.90 18.78
CA PRO A 417 15.57 -6.98 19.21
C PRO A 417 15.15 -5.50 19.12
N ALA A 418 15.64 -4.63 20.03
CA ALA A 418 15.29 -3.20 20.05
C ALA A 418 15.48 -2.53 18.67
N LEU A 419 14.61 -1.58 18.32
CA LEU A 419 14.75 -0.80 17.08
C LEU A 419 16.03 0.04 17.17
N ALA A 420 16.85 0.00 16.10
CA ALA A 420 17.87 1.01 15.91
C ALA A 420 17.18 2.32 15.55
N LEU A 421 17.09 3.24 16.50
CA LEU A 421 16.51 4.55 16.25
C LEU A 421 17.52 5.43 15.49
N PRO A 422 17.08 6.25 14.52
CA PRO A 422 17.93 7.28 13.96
C PRO A 422 18.54 8.13 15.08
N GLY A 423 19.85 8.28 15.09
CA GLY A 423 20.54 9.04 16.14
C GLY A 423 20.91 8.26 17.41
N GLN A 424 20.54 6.98 17.55
CA GLN A 424 20.85 6.19 18.77
C GLN A 424 22.35 6.12 19.08
N ASN A 425 23.20 6.15 18.05
CA ASN A 425 24.66 6.14 18.20
C ASN A 425 25.29 7.54 18.21
N VAL A 426 24.51 8.60 17.95
CA VAL A 426 25.02 9.98 17.81
C VAL A 426 25.34 10.61 19.19
N GLY A 427 24.91 9.98 20.29
CA GLY A 427 25.31 10.36 21.66
C GLY A 427 26.66 9.83 22.12
N MET A 428 27.29 8.92 21.37
CA MET A 428 28.66 8.50 21.67
C MET A 428 29.60 9.61 21.18
N ARG A 429 29.87 10.58 22.07
CA ARG A 429 30.84 11.65 21.83
C ARG A 429 32.09 11.05 21.18
N PRO A 430 32.47 11.45 19.94
CA PRO A 430 33.74 11.01 19.39
C PRO A 430 34.84 11.41 20.37
N ARG A 431 35.78 10.49 20.57
CA ARG A 431 36.98 10.72 21.38
C ARG A 431 37.57 12.08 21.05
N GLY A 432 38.06 12.78 22.07
CA GLY A 432 38.40 14.21 22.02
C GLY A 432 39.06 14.64 20.72
N VAL A 433 38.73 15.86 20.27
CA VAL A 433 39.11 16.51 19.00
C VAL A 433 40.57 16.26 18.57
N TRP A 434 41.47 16.14 19.54
CA TRP A 434 42.89 15.84 19.32
C TRP A 434 43.17 14.45 18.73
N SER A 435 42.31 13.45 18.94
CA SER A 435 42.48 12.09 18.41
C SER A 435 42.23 11.98 16.89
N GLN A 436 41.51 12.94 16.30
CA GLN A 436 41.27 13.01 14.85
C GLN A 436 42.46 13.59 14.08
N LEU A 437 43.39 14.29 14.76
CA LEU A 437 44.57 14.87 14.13
C LEU A 437 45.73 13.88 13.98
N PHE A 438 45.75 12.82 14.80
CA PHE A 438 46.89 11.88 14.91
C PHE A 438 46.56 10.42 14.53
N LEU A 439 45.32 10.12 14.16
CA LEU A 439 44.92 8.79 13.69
C LEU A 439 44.31 8.91 12.28
N PRO A 440 44.64 7.99 11.36
CA PRO A 440 44.03 7.97 10.04
C PRO A 440 42.51 7.82 10.18
N ALA A 441 41.77 8.73 9.54
CA ALA A 441 40.31 8.81 9.64
C ALA A 441 39.68 7.43 9.36
N ALA A 442 39.04 6.85 10.38
CA ALA A 442 38.15 5.72 10.15
C ALA A 442 36.98 6.22 9.31
N LYS A 443 36.78 5.61 8.12
CA LYS A 443 35.57 5.82 7.31
C LYS A 443 34.35 5.52 8.18
N GLU A 444 33.64 6.55 8.60
CA GLU A 444 32.31 6.38 9.17
C GLU A 444 31.38 5.85 8.06
N PRO A 445 30.66 4.74 8.27
CA PRO A 445 29.65 4.31 7.32
C PRO A 445 28.47 5.27 7.38
N VAL A 446 28.31 6.05 6.31
CA VAL A 446 27.08 6.81 6.03
C VAL A 446 25.90 5.82 5.98
N PRO A 447 24.80 6.09 6.70
CA PRO A 447 23.64 5.20 6.65
C PRO A 447 23.04 5.23 5.25
N GLY A 448 23.02 4.10 4.56
CA GLY A 448 22.28 3.95 3.30
C GLY A 448 22.95 3.23 2.14
N PHE A 449 24.19 2.74 2.26
CA PHE A 449 24.81 1.93 1.20
C PHE A 449 25.22 0.56 1.71
N THR A 450 24.48 -0.48 1.29
CA THR A 450 25.03 -1.84 1.21
C THR A 450 25.78 -1.94 -0.11
N THR A 451 27.10 -2.05 -0.05
CA THR A 451 27.91 -2.47 -1.20
C THR A 451 27.86 -4.00 -1.25
N ASN A 452 27.49 -4.55 -2.41
CA ASN A 452 28.05 -5.81 -2.88
C ASN A 452 29.01 -5.48 -4.01
#